data_AF-A0A0Q8UGK7-F1
#
_entry.id   AF-A0A0Q8UGK7-F1
#
_cell.length_a   1.000
_cell.length_b   1.000
_cell.length_c   1.000
_cell.angle_alpha   90.00
_cell.angle_beta   90.00
_cell.angle_gamma   90.00
#
_symmetry.space_group_name_H-M   'P 1'
#
loop_
_entity.id
_entity.type
_entity.pdbx_description
1 polymer ?
#
loop_
_entity_poly.entity_id
_entity_poly.type
_entity_poly.pdbx_seq_one_letter_code
_entity_poly.pdbx_strand_id
1 'polypeptide(L)'
;MSEAPCEVWFYHLERSGLDQVLPDLLERTLGRGWKAIVRAREAERIEHLDGWLWAYRDDSFLPHGTADEPQTARQPILLTTAMDNPNAADVLFVVDGADPGDLAGYARCMIVFDGRDEAQLAVARSQWKVVKAKGHPAVYWKQQERGWEKQA
;
A
#
# COMPACT_ATOMS: atom_id res chain seq x y z
N MET A 1 -16.31 -10.47 19.04
CA MET A 1 -15.43 -9.29 19.25
C MET A 1 -15.60 -8.44 18.00
N SER A 2 -16.06 -7.20 18.08
CA SER A 2 -16.04 -6.34 16.89
C SER A 2 -14.58 -6.04 16.59
N GLU A 3 -14.05 -6.56 15.49
CA GLU A 3 -12.77 -6.06 14.98
C GLU A 3 -12.90 -4.55 14.75
N ALA A 4 -11.90 -3.80 15.22
CA ALA A 4 -11.85 -2.38 14.96
C ALA A 4 -11.83 -2.14 13.44
N PRO A 5 -12.53 -1.11 12.92
CA PRO A 5 -12.53 -0.84 11.49
C PRO A 5 -11.11 -0.53 11.02
N CYS A 6 -10.72 -1.11 9.87
CA CYS A 6 -9.44 -0.83 9.21
C CYS A 6 -9.23 0.69 9.05
N GLU A 7 -8.08 1.21 9.50
CA GLU A 7 -7.68 2.59 9.29
C GLU A 7 -7.16 2.78 7.86
N VAL A 8 -7.65 3.80 7.14
CA VAL A 8 -7.22 4.07 5.77
C VAL A 8 -6.41 5.35 5.70
N TRP A 9 -5.16 5.23 5.27
CA TRP A 9 -4.23 6.34 5.14
C TRP A 9 -4.02 6.66 3.66
N PHE A 10 -4.25 7.92 3.30
CA PHE A 10 -4.05 8.44 1.95
C PHE A 10 -2.73 9.19 1.91
N TYR A 11 -1.75 8.65 1.17
CA TYR A 11 -0.44 9.24 0.98
C TYR A 11 -0.36 9.91 -0.39
N HIS A 12 -0.33 11.24 -0.38
CA HIS A 12 -0.20 12.07 -1.57
C HIS A 12 1.25 12.45 -1.78
N LEU A 13 1.84 11.86 -2.84
CA LEU A 13 3.21 12.13 -3.25
C LEU A 13 3.26 13.41 -4.07
N GLU A 14 4.15 14.35 -3.74
CA GLU A 14 4.34 15.58 -4.52
C GLU A 14 5.77 15.74 -5.05
N ARG A 15 6.74 15.06 -4.42
CA ARG A 15 8.17 15.25 -4.72
C ARG A 15 8.84 13.96 -5.15
N SER A 16 8.45 12.83 -4.57
CA SER A 16 9.03 11.52 -4.83
C SER A 16 8.08 10.65 -5.64
N GLY A 17 8.63 9.74 -6.43
CA GLY A 17 7.84 8.66 -7.04
C GLY A 17 7.50 7.57 -6.04
N LEU A 18 6.52 6.74 -6.37
CA LEU A 18 6.12 5.59 -5.56
C LEU A 18 7.30 4.65 -5.26
N ASP A 19 8.15 4.39 -6.26
CA ASP A 19 9.32 3.50 -6.13
C ASP A 19 10.32 3.98 -5.08
N GLN A 20 10.39 5.29 -4.84
CA GLN A 20 11.27 5.89 -3.83
C GLN A 20 10.66 5.84 -2.42
N VAL A 21 9.32 5.81 -2.32
CA VAL A 21 8.59 5.92 -1.04
C VAL A 21 8.19 4.56 -0.49
N LEU A 22 7.74 3.66 -1.37
CA LEU A 22 7.23 2.35 -0.99
C LEU A 22 8.21 1.53 -0.14
N PRO A 23 9.52 1.48 -0.44
CA PRO A 23 10.46 0.70 0.37
C PRO A 23 10.52 1.16 1.84
N ASP A 24 10.58 2.47 2.12
CA ASP A 24 10.61 2.99 3.51
C ASP A 24 9.31 2.64 4.27
N LEU A 25 8.16 2.69 3.59
CA LEU A 25 6.89 2.30 4.20
C LEU A 25 6.82 0.79 4.51
N LEU A 26 7.36 -0.04 3.61
CA LEU A 26 7.44 -1.49 3.80
C LEU A 26 8.44 -1.86 4.90
N GLU A 27 9.61 -1.22 4.96
CA GLU A 27 10.60 -1.39 6.04
C GLU A 27 9.96 -1.08 7.40
N ARG A 28 9.24 0.03 7.53
CA ARG A 28 8.52 0.39 8.77
C ARG A 28 7.43 -0.60 9.12
N THR A 29 6.76 -1.17 8.13
CA THR A 29 5.72 -2.19 8.33
C THR A 29 6.33 -3.47 8.88
N LEU A 30 7.38 -3.99 8.24
CA LEU A 30 8.10 -5.17 8.73
C LEU A 30 8.77 -4.92 10.09
N GLY A 31 9.32 -3.73 10.32
CA GLY A 31 9.91 -3.33 11.61
C GLY A 31 8.92 -3.32 12.77
N ARG A 32 7.61 -3.21 12.49
CA ARG A 32 6.53 -3.39 13.48
C ARG A 32 6.17 -4.86 13.71
N GLY A 33 6.74 -5.78 12.93
CA GLY A 33 6.37 -7.20 12.91
C GLY A 33 5.09 -7.48 12.12
N TRP A 34 4.64 -6.53 11.29
CA TRP A 34 3.45 -6.68 10.45
C TRP A 34 3.77 -7.27 9.10
N LYS A 35 2.79 -7.98 8.53
CA LYS A 35 2.81 -8.44 7.14
C LYS A 35 2.09 -7.46 6.22
N ALA A 36 2.51 -7.44 4.96
CA ALA A 36 1.95 -6.53 3.95
C ALA A 36 1.44 -7.28 2.71
N ILE A 37 0.43 -6.70 2.08
CA ILE A 37 0.12 -6.90 0.67
C ILE A 37 0.39 -5.58 -0.06
N VAL A 38 1.04 -5.64 -1.22
CA VAL A 38 1.09 -4.54 -2.18
C VAL A 38 0.22 -4.91 -3.37
N ARG A 39 -0.87 -4.15 -3.55
CA ARG A 39 -1.82 -4.35 -4.64
C ARG A 39 -1.66 -3.29 -5.72
N ALA A 40 -1.35 -3.74 -6.92
CA ALA A 40 -1.35 -2.91 -8.13
C ALA A 40 -2.51 -3.31 -9.06
N ARG A 41 -2.81 -2.45 -10.04
CA ARG A 41 -3.83 -2.72 -11.06
C ARG A 41 -3.35 -3.70 -12.12
N GLU A 42 -2.09 -3.62 -12.49
CA GLU A 42 -1.51 -4.27 -13.67
C GLU A 42 -0.38 -5.21 -13.27
N ALA A 43 -0.26 -6.35 -13.96
CA ALA A 43 0.77 -7.34 -13.69
C ALA A 43 2.19 -6.82 -13.97
N GLU A 44 2.35 -5.97 -15.00
CA GLU A 44 3.64 -5.31 -15.31
C GLU A 44 4.15 -4.50 -14.10
N ARG A 45 3.24 -3.88 -13.35
CA ARG A 45 3.61 -3.15 -12.14
C ARG A 45 4.08 -4.09 -11.03
N ILE A 46 3.49 -5.28 -10.91
CA ILE A 46 3.93 -6.31 -9.97
C ILE A 46 5.34 -6.79 -10.31
N GLU A 47 5.59 -7.11 -11.58
CA GLU A 47 6.91 -7.54 -12.06
C GLU A 47 7.98 -6.46 -11.81
N HIS A 48 7.67 -5.20 -12.11
CA HIS A 48 8.57 -4.09 -11.82
C HIS A 48 8.90 -3.98 -10.32
N LEU A 49 7.87 -4.04 -9.47
CA LEU A 49 8.07 -3.94 -8.02
C LEU A 49 8.86 -5.12 -7.45
N ASP A 50 8.65 -6.33 -7.97
CA ASP A 50 9.39 -7.52 -7.57
C ASP A 50 10.89 -7.36 -7.86
N GLY A 51 11.26 -6.92 -9.06
CA GLY A 51 12.65 -6.63 -9.38
C GLY A 51 13.23 -5.45 -8.57
N TRP A 52 12.47 -4.36 -8.46
CA TRP A 52 12.94 -3.12 -7.82
C TRP A 52 13.18 -3.28 -6.32
N LEU A 53 12.29 -3.95 -5.60
CA LEU A 53 12.36 -4.07 -4.14
C LEU A 53 13.54 -4.92 -3.66
N TRP A 54 14.14 -5.73 -4.53
CA TRP A 54 15.40 -6.44 -4.24
C TRP A 54 16.65 -5.58 -4.43
N ALA A 55 16.59 -4.51 -5.22
CA ALA A 55 17.76 -3.76 -5.67
C ALA A 55 17.73 -2.26 -5.31
N TYR A 56 16.69 -1.77 -4.63
CA TYR A 56 16.54 -0.34 -4.37
C TYR A 56 17.66 0.26 -3.48
N ARG A 57 18.33 -0.57 -2.67
CA ARG A 57 19.48 -0.18 -1.84
C ARG A 57 20.36 -1.40 -1.53
N ASP A 58 21.68 -1.27 -1.70
CA ASP A 58 22.65 -2.37 -1.59
C ASP A 58 22.61 -3.12 -0.24
N ASP A 59 22.24 -2.45 0.85
CA ASP A 59 22.17 -3.01 2.22
C ASP A 59 20.73 -3.21 2.73
N SER A 60 19.76 -3.30 1.82
CA SER A 60 18.36 -3.54 2.16
C SER A 60 17.95 -5.01 2.01
N PHE A 61 16.96 -5.41 2.80
CA PHE A 61 16.32 -6.71 2.65
C PHE A 61 14.82 -6.58 2.98
N LEU A 62 14.01 -6.55 1.92
CA LEU A 62 12.55 -6.60 2.00
C LEU A 62 12.09 -7.97 1.51
N PRO A 63 11.93 -8.98 2.37
CA PRO A 63 11.50 -10.31 1.94
C PRO A 63 10.08 -10.25 1.37
N HIS A 64 9.98 -10.47 0.07
CA HIS A 64 8.73 -10.46 -0.67
C HIS A 64 8.66 -11.59 -1.70
N GLY A 65 7.45 -11.82 -2.19
CA GLY A 65 7.18 -12.65 -3.35
C GLY A 65 5.86 -12.26 -4.00
N THR A 66 5.64 -12.75 -5.21
CA THR A 66 4.43 -12.49 -5.98
C THR A 66 3.35 -13.56 -5.71
N ALA A 67 2.09 -13.24 -6.01
CA ALA A 67 0.98 -14.16 -5.75
C ALA A 67 0.89 -15.36 -6.73
N ASP A 68 1.64 -15.36 -7.82
CA ASP A 68 1.79 -16.47 -8.76
C ASP A 68 2.86 -17.49 -8.32
N GLU A 69 3.62 -17.20 -7.26
CA GLU A 69 4.61 -18.11 -6.70
C GLU A 69 4.04 -19.05 -5.62
N PRO A 70 4.64 -20.24 -5.42
CA PRO A 70 4.29 -21.12 -4.30
C PRO A 70 4.47 -20.43 -2.94
N GLN A 71 3.72 -20.90 -1.94
CA GLN A 71 3.87 -20.48 -0.53
C GLN A 71 3.57 -18.99 -0.28
N THR A 72 2.67 -18.38 -1.05
CA THR A 72 2.17 -17.00 -0.85
C THR A 72 1.85 -16.69 0.62
N ALA A 73 1.26 -17.65 1.36
CA ALA A 73 0.91 -17.51 2.77
C ALA A 73 2.09 -17.19 3.72
N ARG A 74 3.32 -17.54 3.32
CA ARG A 74 4.55 -17.33 4.10
C ARG A 74 5.23 -16.00 3.79
N GLN A 75 4.86 -15.32 2.70
CA GLN A 75 5.53 -14.11 2.27
C GLN A 75 5.25 -12.95 3.24
N PRO A 76 6.28 -12.33 3.85
CA PRO A 76 6.09 -11.16 4.71
C PRO A 76 5.49 -9.97 3.97
N ILE A 77 5.86 -9.82 2.70
CA ILE A 77 5.27 -8.88 1.75
C ILE A 77 4.80 -9.69 0.54
N LEU A 78 3.53 -9.58 0.18
CA LEU A 78 2.98 -10.25 -1.01
C LEU A 78 2.61 -9.21 -2.07
N LEU A 79 3.13 -9.36 -3.27
CA LEU A 79 2.81 -8.51 -4.42
C LEU A 79 1.71 -9.17 -5.25
N THR A 80 0.61 -8.47 -5.54
CA THR A 80 -0.53 -9.09 -6.23
C THR A 80 -1.42 -8.09 -6.96
N THR A 81 -2.16 -8.56 -7.96
CA THR A 81 -3.32 -7.85 -8.52
C THR A 81 -4.65 -8.38 -7.97
N ALA A 82 -4.62 -9.48 -7.21
CA ALA A 82 -5.79 -10.14 -6.66
C ALA A 82 -6.33 -9.45 -5.39
N MET A 83 -7.59 -9.76 -5.06
CA MET A 83 -8.34 -9.12 -3.96
C MET A 83 -8.23 -9.86 -2.62
N ASP A 84 -7.70 -11.07 -2.63
CA ASP A 84 -7.59 -11.93 -1.45
C ASP A 84 -6.44 -11.51 -0.51
N ASN A 85 -6.43 -12.08 0.69
CA ASN A 85 -5.39 -11.88 1.71
C ASN A 85 -4.77 -13.23 2.13
N PRO A 86 -4.02 -13.91 1.25
CA PRO A 86 -3.57 -15.28 1.52
C PRO A 86 -2.41 -15.34 2.53
N ASN A 87 -1.67 -14.25 2.73
CA ASN A 87 -0.58 -14.18 3.72
C ASN A 87 -1.01 -13.68 5.10
N ALA A 88 -2.31 -13.40 5.29
CA ALA A 88 -2.87 -12.81 6.49
C ALA A 88 -2.15 -11.50 6.86
N ALA A 89 -1.98 -10.62 5.87
CA ALA A 89 -1.38 -9.32 6.03
C ALA A 89 -2.21 -8.41 6.94
N ASP A 90 -1.49 -7.67 7.80
CA ASP A 90 -2.07 -6.61 8.63
C ASP A 90 -2.30 -5.33 7.82
N VAL A 91 -1.46 -5.10 6.80
CA VAL A 91 -1.48 -3.87 5.99
C VAL A 91 -1.68 -4.16 4.51
N LEU A 92 -2.61 -3.43 3.90
CA LEU A 92 -2.79 -3.37 2.44
C LEU A 92 -2.22 -2.05 1.90
N PHE A 93 -1.22 -2.13 1.04
CA PHE A 93 -0.77 -1.01 0.20
C PHE A 93 -1.52 -1.07 -1.13
N VAL A 94 -2.18 0.02 -1.49
CA VAL A 94 -2.90 0.16 -2.76
C VAL A 94 -2.17 1.20 -3.58
N VAL A 95 -1.67 0.79 -4.73
CA VAL A 95 -0.84 1.62 -5.61
C VAL A 95 -1.44 1.76 -6.99
N ASP A 96 -1.04 2.80 -7.72
CA ASP A 96 -1.38 3.02 -9.13
C ASP A 96 -2.90 2.98 -9.39
N GLY A 97 -3.68 3.49 -8.43
CA GLY A 97 -5.13 3.55 -8.49
C GLY A 97 -5.83 2.18 -8.52
N ALA A 98 -5.18 1.13 -8.00
CA ALA A 98 -5.82 -0.16 -7.78
C ALA A 98 -7.02 -0.04 -6.81
N ASP A 99 -7.94 -1.00 -6.86
CA ASP A 99 -9.08 -1.02 -5.95
C ASP A 99 -8.69 -1.63 -4.59
N PRO A 100 -8.91 -0.92 -3.45
CA PRO A 100 -8.71 -1.50 -2.12
C PRO A 100 -9.58 -2.73 -1.84
N GLY A 101 -10.73 -2.90 -2.51
CA GLY A 101 -11.64 -4.01 -2.28
C GLY A 101 -12.30 -3.97 -0.90
N ASP A 102 -12.49 -5.16 -0.31
CA ASP A 102 -12.92 -5.28 1.10
C ASP A 102 -11.71 -5.09 2.03
N LEU A 103 -11.91 -4.29 3.07
CA LEU A 103 -10.88 -3.95 4.06
C LEU A 103 -11.03 -4.74 5.37
N ALA A 104 -12.01 -5.64 5.46
CA ALA A 104 -12.15 -6.54 6.59
C ALA A 104 -10.87 -7.38 6.82
N GLY A 105 -10.48 -7.57 8.08
CA GLY A 105 -9.29 -8.32 8.46
C GLY A 105 -7.97 -7.55 8.36
N TYR A 106 -7.92 -6.38 7.72
CA TYR A 106 -6.75 -5.51 7.74
C TYR A 106 -6.78 -4.57 8.95
N ALA A 107 -5.63 -4.37 9.59
CA ALA A 107 -5.46 -3.31 10.56
C ALA A 107 -5.34 -1.94 9.88
N ARG A 108 -4.70 -1.89 8.70
CA ARG A 108 -4.47 -0.64 7.95
C ARG A 108 -4.50 -0.83 6.45
N CYS A 109 -5.08 0.13 5.73
CA CYS A 109 -4.95 0.28 4.29
C CYS A 109 -4.19 1.59 4.00
N MET A 110 -3.16 1.54 3.16
CA MET A 110 -2.40 2.70 2.71
C MET A 110 -2.62 2.89 1.21
N ILE A 111 -3.37 3.92 0.83
CA ILE A 111 -3.58 4.31 -0.55
C ILE A 111 -2.50 5.33 -0.90
N VAL A 112 -1.59 4.95 -1.79
CA VAL A 112 -0.45 5.79 -2.20
C VAL A 112 -0.64 6.24 -3.64
N PHE A 113 -0.60 7.54 -3.89
CA PHE A 113 -0.89 8.10 -5.21
C PHE A 113 -0.01 9.31 -5.53
N ASP A 114 0.33 9.45 -6.80
CA ASP A 114 1.08 10.62 -7.30
C ASP A 114 0.14 11.83 -7.47
N GLY A 115 0.44 12.89 -6.74
CA GLY A 115 -0.24 14.18 -6.80
C GLY A 115 -0.05 14.97 -8.08
N ARG A 116 0.97 14.60 -8.85
CA ARG A 116 1.29 15.22 -10.14
C ARG A 116 0.55 14.54 -11.29
N ASP A 117 -0.13 13.43 -11.01
CA ASP A 117 -0.97 12.69 -11.94
C ASP A 117 -2.46 12.98 -11.63
N GLU A 118 -3.11 13.72 -12.54
CA GLU A 118 -4.52 14.10 -12.38
C GLU A 118 -5.47 12.89 -12.34
N ALA A 119 -5.14 11.80 -13.04
CA ALA A 119 -5.95 10.60 -13.06
C ALA A 119 -5.88 9.89 -11.70
N GLN A 120 -4.69 9.76 -11.12
CA GLN A 120 -4.53 9.18 -9.79
C GLN A 120 -5.18 10.05 -8.69
N LEU A 121 -5.07 11.39 -8.79
CA LEU A 121 -5.78 12.29 -7.88
C LEU A 121 -7.31 12.11 -7.95
N ALA A 122 -7.86 11.96 -9.14
CA ALA A 122 -9.29 11.72 -9.31
C ALA A 122 -9.72 10.38 -8.69
N VAL A 123 -8.94 9.32 -8.88
CA VAL A 123 -9.17 8.00 -8.27
C VAL A 123 -9.10 8.08 -6.74
N ALA A 124 -8.05 8.69 -6.19
CA ALA A 124 -7.88 8.84 -4.74
C ALA A 124 -9.04 9.62 -4.10
N ARG A 125 -9.53 10.68 -4.76
CA ARG A 125 -10.72 11.43 -4.31
C ARG A 125 -11.98 10.57 -4.32
N SER A 126 -12.15 9.69 -5.30
CA SER A 126 -13.26 8.74 -5.35
C SER A 126 -13.17 7.73 -4.19
N GLN A 127 -12.00 7.13 -4.01
CA GLN A 127 -11.72 6.19 -2.93
C GLN A 127 -11.94 6.81 -1.55
N TRP A 128 -11.51 8.06 -1.34
CA TRP A 128 -11.76 8.80 -0.09
C TRP A 128 -13.24 8.86 0.25
N LYS A 129 -14.09 9.20 -0.72
CA LYS A 129 -15.55 9.25 -0.52
C LYS A 129 -16.11 7.90 -0.14
N VAL A 130 -15.68 6.83 -0.82
CA VAL A 130 -16.12 5.45 -0.54
C VAL A 130 -15.72 5.02 0.86
N VAL A 131 -14.45 5.25 1.24
CA VAL A 131 -13.90 4.92 2.56
C VAL A 131 -14.69 5.63 3.67
N LYS A 132 -14.93 6.94 3.52
CA LYS A 132 -15.72 7.73 4.48
C LYS A 132 -17.17 7.24 4.55
N ALA A 133 -17.80 6.93 3.41
CA ALA A 133 -19.18 6.43 3.36
C ALA A 133 -19.33 5.06 4.03
N LYS A 134 -18.32 4.20 3.94
CA LYS A 134 -18.25 2.90 4.63
C LYS A 134 -17.91 3.01 6.12
N GLY A 135 -17.65 4.22 6.64
CA GLY A 135 -17.40 4.47 8.06
C GLY A 135 -15.98 4.13 8.54
N HIS A 136 -15.04 3.86 7.63
CA HIS A 136 -13.64 3.64 8.01
C HIS A 136 -12.98 4.95 8.50
N PRO A 137 -12.15 4.91 9.55
CA PRO A 137 -11.26 6.01 9.89
C PRO A 137 -10.35 6.32 8.69
N ALA A 138 -10.31 7.58 8.25
CA ALA A 138 -9.48 8.00 7.14
C ALA A 138 -8.54 9.12 7.58
N VAL A 139 -7.27 9.01 7.20
CA VAL A 139 -6.23 10.02 7.47
C VAL A 139 -5.59 10.41 6.15
N TYR A 140 -5.37 11.70 5.95
CA TYR A 140 -4.75 12.24 4.74
C TYR A 140 -3.37 12.82 5.07
N TRP A 141 -2.34 12.23 4.47
CA TRP A 141 -0.95 12.66 4.57
C TRP A 141 -0.49 13.24 3.24
N LYS A 142 0.06 14.45 3.29
CA LYS A 142 0.64 15.13 2.15
C LYS A 142 2.17 15.18 2.29
N GLN A 143 2.90 14.80 1.25
CA GLN A 143 4.35 14.81 1.26
C GLN A 143 4.85 16.25 1.37
N GLN A 144 5.82 16.48 2.26
CA GLN A 144 6.49 17.77 2.43
C GLN A 144 7.95 17.70 1.96
N GLU A 145 8.68 18.81 2.09
CA GLU A 145 10.12 18.79 1.80
C GLU A 145 10.88 17.78 2.64
N ARG A 146 10.43 17.57 3.87
CA ARG A 146 10.90 16.55 4.80
C ARG A 146 9.70 15.91 5.46
N GLY A 147 9.55 14.61 5.28
CA GLY A 147 8.49 13.82 5.91
C GLY A 147 7.09 14.12 5.38
N TRP A 148 6.10 14.00 6.27
CA TRP A 148 4.68 14.01 5.94
C TRP A 148 3.92 14.99 6.83
N GLU A 149 2.95 15.69 6.26
CA GLU A 149 2.04 16.54 7.00
C GLU A 149 0.63 15.95 6.99
N LYS A 150 0.02 15.82 8.17
CA LYS A 150 -1.38 15.40 8.29
C LYS A 150 -2.29 16.56 7.93
N GLN A 151 -3.17 16.34 6.96
CA GLN A 151 -4.12 17.32 6.45
C GLN A 151 -5.55 17.08 6.97
N ALA A 152 -5.92 15.82 7.21
CA ALA A 152 -7.21 15.40 7.75
C ALA A 152 -7.06 14.10 8.55
#